data_AF-A0A2A8S7X6-F1
#
_entry.id   AF-A0A2A8S7X6-F1
#
_cell.length_a   1.000
_cell.length_b   1.000
_cell.length_c   1.000
_cell.angle_alpha   90.00
_cell.angle_beta   90.00
_cell.angle_gamma   90.00
#
_symmetry.space_group_name_H-M   'P 1'
#
loop_
_entity.id
_entity.type
_entity.pdbx_description
1 polymer ?
#
loop_
_entity_poly.entity_id
_entity_poly.type
_entity_poly.pdbx_seq_one_letter_code
_entity_poly.pdbx_strand_id
1 'polypeptide(L)'
;MKKSKVANITAIITIFIVLGISIFSPYNYLKHVHAEGILHEQGIKEEFEDKNVQSVTYKGDNTYIVKTDTKEYVVIQEYYTLMNYKWKIYVLEKTRG
;
A
#
# COMPACT_ATOMS: atom_id res chain seq x y z
N MET A 1 24.25 -36.16 -18.56
CA MET A 1 22.89 -35.58 -18.50
C MET A 1 22.55 -34.98 -19.86
N LYS A 2 21.42 -35.32 -20.50
CA LYS A 2 21.11 -34.78 -21.85
C LYS A 2 20.95 -33.26 -21.78
N LYS A 3 21.47 -32.52 -22.77
CA LYS A 3 21.43 -31.05 -22.83
C LYS A 3 20.00 -30.50 -22.66
N SER A 4 18.98 -31.23 -23.14
CA SER A 4 17.57 -30.91 -22.96
C SER A 4 17.08 -30.97 -21.51
N LYS A 5 17.62 -31.89 -20.69
CA LYS A 5 17.29 -31.96 -19.26
C LYS A 5 17.86 -30.77 -18.49
N VAL A 6 19.07 -30.33 -18.84
CA VAL A 6 19.69 -29.14 -18.24
C VAL A 6 18.87 -27.90 -18.60
N ALA A 7 18.54 -27.71 -19.88
CA ALA A 7 17.74 -26.58 -20.34
C ALA A 7 16.37 -26.49 -19.65
N ASN A 8 15.65 -27.61 -19.48
CA ASN A 8 14.37 -27.63 -18.77
C ASN A 8 14.51 -27.26 -17.28
N ILE A 9 15.54 -27.77 -16.60
CA ILE A 9 15.77 -27.44 -15.19
C ILE A 9 16.06 -25.94 -15.04
N THR A 10 16.93 -25.39 -15.91
CA THR A 10 17.24 -23.96 -15.89
C THR A 10 15.98 -23.12 -16.15
N ALA A 11 15.16 -23.48 -17.13
CA ALA A 11 13.91 -22.77 -17.43
C ALA A 11 12.94 -22.76 -16.23
N ILE A 12 12.78 -23.90 -15.56
CA ILE A 12 11.93 -24.01 -14.37
C ILE A 12 12.45 -23.10 -13.26
N ILE A 13 13.76 -23.14 -12.97
CA ILE A 13 14.38 -22.30 -11.94
C ILE A 13 14.20 -20.82 -12.27
N THR A 14 14.40 -20.41 -13.52
CA THR A 14 14.20 -19.02 -13.95
C THR A 14 12.76 -18.56 -13.72
N ILE A 15 11.76 -19.40 -14.04
CA ILE A 15 10.34 -19.08 -13.79
C ILE A 15 10.09 -18.84 -12.29
N PHE A 16 10.61 -19.72 -11.42
CA PHE A 16 10.45 -19.56 -9.98
C PHE A 16 11.14 -18.30 -9.44
N ILE A 17 12.31 -17.95 -9.96
CA ILE A 17 13.01 -16.71 -9.59
C ILE A 17 12.18 -15.48 -10.00
N VAL A 18 11.66 -15.44 -11.24
CA VAL A 18 10.81 -14.34 -11.71
C VAL A 18 9.54 -14.20 -10.87
N LEU A 19 8.88 -15.32 -10.54
CA LEU A 19 7.72 -15.32 -9.65
C LEU A 19 8.06 -14.81 -8.25
N GLY A 20 9.19 -15.25 -7.68
CA GLY A 20 9.66 -14.79 -6.37
C GLY A 20 9.89 -13.28 -6.35
N ILE A 21 10.59 -12.74 -7.36
CA ILE A 21 10.83 -11.30 -7.49
C ILE A 21 9.51 -10.54 -7.69
N SER A 22 8.54 -11.10 -8.41
CA SER A 22 7.25 -10.45 -8.62
C SER A 22 6.42 -10.34 -7.34
N ILE A 23 6.42 -11.38 -6.49
CA ILE A 23 5.63 -11.40 -5.25
C ILE A 23 6.32 -10.56 -4.17
N PHE A 24 7.62 -10.76 -4.00
CA PHE A 24 8.44 -10.07 -2.99
C PHE A 24 9.15 -8.83 -3.56
N SER A 25 8.59 -8.24 -4.63
CA SER A 25 9.18 -7.06 -5.26
C SER A 25 9.38 -5.97 -4.21
N PRO A 26 10.57 -5.37 -4.11
CA PRO A 26 10.83 -4.22 -3.26
C PRO A 26 9.81 -3.09 -3.47
N TYR A 27 9.24 -2.99 -4.68
CA TYR A 27 8.21 -2.01 -5.01
C TYR A 27 6.92 -2.19 -4.19
N ASN A 28 6.46 -3.42 -3.99
CA ASN A 28 5.26 -3.69 -3.20
C ASN A 28 5.49 -3.37 -1.72
N TYR A 29 6.68 -3.71 -1.21
CA TYR A 29 7.07 -3.37 0.16
C TYR A 29 7.19 -1.86 0.36
N LEU A 30 7.89 -1.16 -0.54
CA LEU A 30 8.04 0.30 -0.48
C LEU A 30 6.69 1.01 -0.58
N LYS A 31 5.76 0.54 -1.41
CA LYS A 31 4.41 1.10 -1.51
C LYS A 31 3.65 0.97 -0.18
N HIS A 32 3.80 -0.15 0.52
CA HIS A 32 3.14 -0.37 1.80
C HIS A 32 3.75 0.49 2.92
N VAL A 33 5.07 0.51 3.03
CA VAL A 33 5.79 1.37 3.99
C VAL A 33 5.50 2.84 3.75
N HIS A 34 5.45 3.26 2.47
CA HIS A 34 5.10 4.63 2.11
C HIS A 34 3.64 4.97 2.44
N ALA A 35 2.72 4.01 2.25
CA ALA A 35 1.32 4.20 2.61
C ALA A 35 1.12 4.33 4.13
N GLU A 36 1.84 3.56 4.95
CA GLU A 36 1.79 3.70 6.41
C GLU A 36 2.48 4.97 6.92
N GLY A 37 3.44 5.49 6.16
CA GLY A 37 4.15 6.73 6.47
C GLY A 37 3.24 7.94 6.68
N ILE A 38 2.09 8.00 5.99
CA ILE A 38 1.15 9.12 6.11
C ILE A 38 0.68 9.32 7.56
N LEU A 39 0.52 8.23 8.34
CA LEU A 39 0.00 8.27 9.71
C LEU A 39 0.90 9.05 10.67
N HIS A 40 2.15 9.30 10.29
CA HIS A 40 3.13 10.02 11.09
C HIS A 40 3.22 11.50 10.71
N GLU A 41 2.51 11.94 9.67
CA GLU A 41 2.50 13.35 9.25
C GLU A 41 1.69 14.21 10.22
N GLN A 42 2.22 15.40 10.53
CA GLN A 42 1.61 16.34 11.49
C GLN A 42 0.13 16.67 11.19
N GLY A 43 -0.30 16.62 9.93
CA GLY A 43 -1.68 16.93 9.55
C GLY A 43 -2.72 15.82 9.77
N ILE A 44 -2.29 14.58 10.04
CA ILE A 44 -3.22 13.45 10.30
C ILE A 44 -2.84 12.61 11.51
N LYS A 45 -1.62 12.76 12.04
CA LYS A 45 -1.13 11.97 13.17
C LYS A 45 -2.12 11.98 14.33
N GLU A 46 -2.59 13.16 14.71
CA GLU A 46 -3.53 13.34 15.82
C GLU A 46 -4.86 12.58 15.60
N GLU A 47 -5.33 12.44 14.36
CA GLU A 47 -6.60 11.74 14.06
C GLU A 47 -6.49 10.22 14.23
N PHE A 48 -5.29 9.65 14.09
CA PHE A 48 -5.06 8.20 14.10
C PHE A 48 -4.17 7.71 15.25
N GLU A 49 -3.57 8.59 16.05
CA GLU A 49 -2.66 8.24 17.16
C GLU A 49 -3.32 7.34 18.21
N ASP A 50 -4.58 7.61 18.56
CA ASP A 50 -5.35 6.82 19.52
C ASP A 50 -6.17 5.70 18.88
N LYS A 51 -6.09 5.54 17.55
CA LYS A 51 -6.88 4.55 16.82
C LYS A 51 -6.05 3.31 16.52
N ASN A 52 -6.63 2.15 16.77
CA ASN A 52 -5.98 0.89 16.38
C ASN A 52 -6.08 0.68 14.86
N VAL A 53 -5.10 1.20 14.13
CA VAL A 53 -4.99 1.06 12.67
C VAL A 53 -4.54 -0.35 12.31
N GLN A 54 -5.37 -1.06 11.54
CA GLN A 54 -5.07 -2.41 11.06
C GLN A 54 -4.30 -2.40 9.75
N SER A 55 -4.62 -1.45 8.87
CA SER A 55 -3.95 -1.34 7.58
C SER A 55 -4.13 0.04 6.95
N VAL A 56 -3.14 0.42 6.14
CA VAL A 56 -3.21 1.57 5.23
C VAL A 56 -2.94 1.11 3.80
N THR A 57 -3.85 1.42 2.90
CA THR A 57 -3.77 1.02 1.48
C THR A 57 -3.78 2.25 0.59
N TYR A 58 -2.70 2.47 -0.17
CA TYR A 58 -2.67 3.50 -1.20
C TYR A 58 -3.50 3.08 -2.43
N LYS A 59 -4.49 3.91 -2.81
CA LYS A 59 -5.41 3.67 -3.93
C LYS A 59 -5.05 4.41 -5.22
N GLY A 60 -4.05 5.29 -5.19
CA GLY A 60 -3.74 6.18 -6.32
C GLY A 60 -4.22 7.60 -6.06
N ASP A 61 -3.81 8.55 -6.89
CA ASP A 61 -4.23 9.97 -6.83
C ASP A 61 -4.17 10.58 -5.43
N ASN A 62 -3.10 10.28 -4.69
CA ASN A 62 -2.87 10.71 -3.31
C ASN A 62 -4.04 10.36 -2.35
N THR A 63 -4.75 9.28 -2.67
CA THR A 63 -5.87 8.74 -1.89
C THR A 63 -5.46 7.45 -1.20
N TYR A 64 -5.80 7.35 0.07
CA TYR A 64 -5.46 6.25 0.96
C TYR A 64 -6.73 5.75 1.65
N ILE A 65 -6.79 4.45 1.88
CA ILE A 65 -7.80 3.85 2.74
C ILE A 65 -7.11 3.45 4.03
N VAL A 66 -7.54 4.03 5.14
CA VAL A 66 -7.09 3.68 6.48
C VAL A 66 -8.19 2.87 7.15
N LYS A 67 -7.87 1.63 7.51
CA LYS A 67 -8.81 0.75 8.19
C LYS A 67 -8.43 0.63 9.66
N THR A 68 -9.39 0.94 10.52
CA THR A 68 -9.28 0.69 11.96
C THR A 68 -10.12 -0.53 12.35
N ASP A 69 -10.07 -0.89 13.62
CA ASP A 69 -10.92 -1.89 14.25
C ASP A 69 -12.44 -1.64 14.06
N THR A 70 -12.83 -0.37 14.05
CA THR A 70 -14.22 0.08 14.15
C THR A 70 -14.74 0.70 12.86
N LYS A 71 -13.87 1.37 12.08
CA LYS A 71 -14.27 2.17 10.93
C LYS A 71 -13.24 2.09 9.82
N GLU A 72 -13.69 2.44 8.62
CA GLU A 72 -12.83 2.63 7.46
C GLU A 72 -12.86 4.11 7.08
N TYR A 73 -11.70 4.65 6.71
CA TYR A 73 -11.53 6.06 6.39
C TYR A 73 -10.92 6.20 4.99
N VAL A 74 -11.41 7.17 4.23
CA VAL A 74 -10.76 7.65 3.01
C VAL A 74 -9.98 8.90 3.37
N VAL A 75 -8.67 8.84 3.18
CA VAL A 75 -7.73 9.94 3.45
C VAL A 75 -7.19 10.43 2.12
N ILE A 76 -7.36 11.72 1.83
CA ILE A 76 -6.98 12.34 0.56
C ILE A 76 -6.00 13.48 0.83
N GLN A 77 -4.87 13.46 0.15
CA GLN A 77 -3.92 14.57 0.12
C GLN A 77 -4.33 15.54 -0.98
N GLU A 78 -4.93 16.67 -0.62
CA GLU A 78 -5.32 17.70 -1.57
C GLU A 78 -4.27 18.78 -1.68
N TYR A 79 -3.65 18.88 -2.85
CA TYR A 79 -2.67 19.89 -3.18
C TYR A 79 -3.34 21.19 -3.62
N TYR A 80 -2.98 22.29 -2.96
CA TYR A 80 -3.34 23.65 -3.41
C TYR A 80 -2.28 24.22 -4.35
N THR A 81 -1.04 23.78 -4.20
CA THR A 81 0.11 24.12 -5.04
C THR A 81 1.01 22.88 -5.13
N LEU A 82 2.09 22.95 -5.93
CA LEU A 82 3.04 21.84 -6.06
C LEU A 82 3.67 21.38 -4.72
N MET A 83 3.77 22.29 -3.74
CA MET A 83 4.42 22.00 -2.45
C MET A 83 3.51 22.11 -1.23
N ASN A 84 2.31 22.69 -1.38
CA ASN A 84 1.38 22.85 -0.26
C ASN A 84 0.14 21.98 -0.47
N TYR A 85 -0.13 21.14 0.51
CA TYR A 85 -1.32 20.29 0.56
C TYR A 85 -1.98 20.35 1.93
N LYS A 86 -3.22 19.87 1.98
CA LYS A 86 -3.91 19.49 3.22
C LYS A 86 -4.35 18.05 3.14
N TRP A 87 -4.58 17.47 4.31
CA TRP A 87 -5.24 16.20 4.42
C TRP A 87 -6.75 16.39 4.58
N LYS A 88 -7.53 15.56 3.90
CA LYS A 88 -8.98 15.43 4.09
C LYS A 88 -9.29 14.00 4.49
N ILE A 89 -10.09 13.84 5.53
CA ILE A 89 -10.41 12.55 6.12
C ILE A 89 -11.92 12.38 6.08
N TYR A 90 -12.38 11.29 5.47
CA TYR A 90 -13.78 10.94 5.33
C TYR A 90 -14.03 9.56 5.96
N VAL A 91 -15.11 9.43 6.73
CA VAL A 91 -15.52 8.12 7.24
C VAL A 91 -16.32 7.41 6.16
N LEU A 92 -15.90 6.20 5.79
CA LEU A 92 -16.69 5.31 4.95
C LEU A 92 -17.77 4.67 5.82
N GLU A 93 -18.95 5.28 5.83
CA GLU A 93 -20.14 4.60 6.32
C GLU A 93 -20.51 3.50 5.34
N LYS A 94 -20.55 2.26 5.83
CA LYS A 94 -20.98 1.12 5.03
C LYS A 94 -22.47 1.28 4.76
N THR A 95 -22.83 1.84 3.62
CA THR A 95 -24.20 1.82 3.11
C THR A 95 -24.56 0.34 2.94
N ARG A 96 -25.35 -0.20 3.88
CA ARG A 96 -25.96 -1.52 3.73
C ARG A 96 -26.93 -1.42 2.55
N GLY A 97 -26.48 -1.90 1.39
CA GLY A 97 -27.34 -2.23 0.26
C GLY A 97 -28.08 -3.53 0.52
#